data_AF-A0A2H0N2E5-F1
#
_entry.id   AF-A0A2H0N2E5-F1
#
_cell.length_a   1.000
_cell.length_b   1.000
_cell.length_c   1.000
_cell.angle_alpha   90.00
_cell.angle_beta   90.00
_cell.angle_gamma   90.00
#
_symmetry.space_group_name_H-M   'P 1'
#
loop_
_entity.id
_entity.type
_entity.pdbx_description
1 polymer ?
#
loop_
_entity_poly.entity_id
_entity_poly.type
_entity_poly.pdbx_seq_one_letter_code
_entity_poly.pdbx_strand_id
1 'polypeptide(L)'
;MQYDPPNNQDTDEDVVMPDDMPEEYYQGIRKQGNIRRVVVDKQGCIGARSCAVVAPLAFQMDENDIAYVPEGHEETDEDTLLLAAQSCPVLAIHLYNKDGKKIFPVV
;
A
#
# COMPACT_ATOMS: atom_id res chain seq x y z
N MET A 1 -23.43 -8.07 -4.86
CA MET A 1 -23.11 -6.67 -4.49
C MET A 1 -21.60 -6.66 -4.39
N GLN A 2 -20.92 -5.86 -5.20
CA GLN A 2 -19.45 -5.83 -5.21
C GLN A 2 -19.03 -4.91 -4.06
N TYR A 3 -18.40 -5.48 -3.04
CA TYR A 3 -17.85 -4.74 -1.91
C TYR A 3 -16.48 -4.19 -2.32
N ASP A 4 -16.42 -2.88 -2.60
CA ASP A 4 -15.19 -2.12 -2.73
C ASP A 4 -14.84 -1.59 -1.32
N PRO A 5 -13.82 -2.14 -0.64
CA PRO A 5 -13.43 -1.63 0.67
C PRO A 5 -13.09 -0.14 0.53
N PRO A 6 -13.59 0.72 1.43
CA PRO A 6 -13.27 2.13 1.36
C PRO A 6 -11.76 2.29 1.47
N ASN A 7 -11.23 3.20 0.65
CA ASN A 7 -9.83 3.57 0.78
C ASN A 7 -9.57 4.05 2.21
N ASN A 8 -8.44 3.66 2.83
CA ASN A 8 -8.15 4.08 4.19
C ASN A 8 -8.12 5.62 4.23
N GLN A 9 -8.98 6.18 5.09
CA GLN A 9 -9.17 7.62 5.25
C GLN A 9 -8.17 8.25 6.23
N ASP A 10 -7.14 7.52 6.64
CA ASP A 10 -6.02 8.08 7.39
C ASP A 10 -5.49 9.31 6.64
N THR A 11 -5.59 10.46 7.29
CA THR A 11 -5.04 11.72 6.81
C THR A 11 -3.97 12.19 7.77
N ASP A 12 -2.87 12.64 7.20
CA ASP A 12 -1.78 13.28 7.91
C ASP A 12 -1.36 14.48 7.06
N GLU A 13 -1.65 15.69 7.55
CA GLU A 13 -1.41 16.94 6.81
C GLU A 13 0.08 17.14 6.49
N ASP A 14 0.97 16.49 7.24
CA ASP A 14 2.42 16.55 7.04
C ASP A 14 2.93 15.58 5.97
N VAL A 15 2.10 14.64 5.49
CA VAL A 15 2.49 13.66 4.47
C VAL A 15 2.13 14.17 3.08
N VAL A 16 3.15 14.53 2.32
CA VAL A 16 3.00 15.07 0.96
C VAL A 16 2.41 14.01 0.02
N MET A 17 1.45 14.43 -0.79
CA MET A 17 0.88 13.61 -1.87
C MET A 17 1.93 13.43 -2.98
N PRO A 18 2.28 12.19 -3.37
CA PRO A 18 3.21 11.94 -4.48
C PRO A 18 2.62 12.37 -5.83
N ASP A 19 3.48 12.86 -6.73
CA ASP A 19 3.08 13.27 -8.09
C ASP A 19 2.82 12.07 -9.03
N ASP A 20 3.32 10.87 -8.70
CA ASP A 20 3.31 9.68 -9.55
C ASP A 20 2.32 8.60 -9.06
N MET A 21 1.22 9.04 -8.46
CA MET A 21 0.13 8.18 -8.02
C MET A 21 -0.62 7.56 -9.21
N PRO A 22 -1.01 6.28 -9.13
CA PRO A 22 -1.91 5.67 -10.12
C PRO A 22 -3.30 6.31 -10.07
N GLU A 23 -4.09 6.15 -11.14
CA GLU A 23 -5.46 6.69 -11.21
C GLU A 23 -6.40 6.03 -10.21
N GLU A 24 -6.29 4.71 -10.05
CA GLU A 24 -7.08 3.91 -9.12
C GLU A 24 -6.18 3.19 -8.13
N TYR A 25 -6.41 3.45 -6.84
CA TYR A 25 -5.59 2.86 -5.78
C TYR A 25 -6.34 2.62 -4.48
N TYR A 26 -5.79 1.68 -3.71
CA TYR A 26 -5.90 1.69 -2.27
C TYR A 26 -4.67 2.33 -1.65
N GLN A 27 -4.81 2.94 -0.49
CA GLN A 27 -3.74 3.56 0.27
C GLN A 27 -3.89 3.26 1.76
N GLY A 28 -2.80 3.45 2.50
CA GLY A 28 -2.80 3.64 3.95
C GLY A 28 -1.70 4.62 4.35
N ILE A 29 -1.99 5.48 5.34
CA ILE A 29 -1.06 6.48 5.85
C ILE A 29 -0.55 6.07 7.23
N ARG A 30 0.77 6.03 7.36
CA ARG A 30 1.46 5.72 8.61
C ARG A 30 1.90 7.02 9.28
N LYS A 31 1.70 7.11 10.60
CA LYS A 31 2.09 8.29 11.42
C LYS A 31 3.58 8.30 11.81
N GLN A 32 4.24 7.15 11.68
CA GLN A 32 5.61 6.92 12.15
C GLN A 32 6.38 6.08 11.13
N GLY A 33 7.71 6.15 11.18
CA GLY A 33 8.61 5.45 10.25
C GLY A 33 9.07 6.31 9.07
N ASN A 34 9.96 5.74 8.26
CA ASN A 34 10.41 6.30 6.99
C ASN A 34 9.34 6.14 5.89
N ILE A 35 8.64 5.01 5.84
CA ILE A 35 7.50 4.75 4.97
C ILE A 35 6.26 5.39 5.60
N ARG A 36 5.75 6.43 4.96
CA ARG A 36 4.57 7.19 5.44
C ARG A 36 3.32 6.91 4.66
N ARG A 37 3.44 6.44 3.42
CA ARG A 37 2.29 6.12 2.59
C ARG A 37 2.55 4.81 1.85
N VAL A 38 1.58 3.92 1.97
CA VAL A 38 1.49 2.65 1.25
C VAL A 38 0.40 2.81 0.21
N VAL A 39 0.67 2.45 -1.03
CA VAL A 39 -0.29 2.55 -2.13
C VAL A 39 -0.29 1.23 -2.88
N VAL A 40 -1.46 0.73 -3.21
CA VAL A 40 -1.64 -0.40 -4.12
C VAL A 40 -2.32 0.11 -5.37
N ASP A 41 -1.65 -0.01 -6.51
CA ASP A 41 -2.20 0.27 -7.82
C ASP A 41 -3.22 -0.82 -8.19
N LYS A 42 -4.51 -0.44 -8.32
CA LYS A 42 -5.57 -1.39 -8.65
C LYS A 42 -5.40 -1.95 -10.07
N GLN A 43 -4.88 -1.17 -11.01
CA GLN A 43 -4.69 -1.61 -12.40
C GLN A 43 -3.47 -2.54 -12.54
N GLY A 44 -2.42 -2.26 -11.77
CA GLY A 44 -1.21 -3.09 -11.76
C GLY A 44 -1.36 -4.39 -10.97
N CYS A 45 -2.26 -4.46 -9.98
CA CYS A 45 -2.40 -5.62 -9.11
C CYS A 45 -3.07 -6.82 -9.82
N ILE A 46 -2.34 -7.93 -9.95
CA ILE A 46 -2.83 -9.16 -10.60
C ILE A 46 -3.39 -10.21 -9.63
N GLY A 47 -3.58 -9.86 -8.35
CA GLY A 47 -4.08 -10.80 -7.34
C GLY A 47 -3.15 -11.96 -7.00
N ALA A 48 -1.83 -11.75 -7.01
CA ALA A 48 -0.84 -12.78 -6.65
C ALA A 48 -0.83 -13.14 -5.15
N ARG A 49 -1.43 -12.30 -4.29
CA ARG A 49 -1.59 -12.50 -2.83
C ARG A 49 -0.29 -12.65 -2.02
N SER A 50 0.89 -12.51 -2.64
CA SER A 50 2.17 -12.64 -1.94
C SER A 50 2.35 -11.62 -0.81
N CYS A 51 1.89 -10.38 -1.02
CA CYS A 51 1.92 -9.34 0.00
C CYS A 51 1.08 -9.67 1.24
N ALA A 52 -0.12 -10.22 1.07
CA ALA A 52 -0.99 -10.64 2.17
C ALA A 52 -0.42 -11.84 2.95
N VAL A 53 0.40 -12.68 2.31
CA VAL A 53 1.11 -13.77 3.00
C VAL A 53 2.27 -13.23 3.83
N VAL A 54 3.04 -12.28 3.29
CA VAL A 54 4.20 -11.69 3.98
C VAL A 54 3.77 -10.76 5.11
N ALA A 55 2.78 -9.91 4.86
CA ALA A 55 2.32 -8.87 5.77
C ALA A 55 0.78 -8.87 5.88
N PRO A 56 0.19 -9.87 6.57
CA PRO A 56 -1.27 -10.06 6.63
C PRO A 56 -2.02 -8.93 7.37
N LEU A 57 -1.32 -8.16 8.21
CA LEU A 57 -1.89 -6.98 8.85
C LEU A 57 -1.88 -5.75 7.94
N ALA A 58 -0.92 -5.65 7.02
CA ALA A 58 -0.80 -4.52 6.09
C ALA A 58 -1.58 -4.69 4.79
N PHE A 59 -1.86 -5.94 4.38
CA PHE A 59 -2.55 -6.21 3.12
C PHE A 59 -3.62 -7.29 3.28
N GLN A 60 -4.78 -7.02 2.73
CA GLN A 60 -5.88 -7.98 2.57
C GLN A 60 -6.37 -7.94 1.13
N MET A 61 -7.20 -8.91 0.74
CA MET A 61 -7.71 -9.04 -0.63
C MET A 61 -9.18 -8.64 -0.67
N ASP A 62 -9.55 -7.78 -1.62
CA ASP A 62 -10.95 -7.46 -1.88
C ASP A 62 -11.66 -8.58 -2.67
N GLU A 63 -12.93 -8.38 -3.00
CA GLU A 63 -13.73 -9.36 -3.75
C GLU A 63 -13.27 -9.55 -5.20
N ASN A 64 -12.46 -8.64 -5.75
CA ASN A 64 -11.91 -8.69 -7.10
C ASN A 64 -10.47 -9.22 -7.13
N ASP A 65 -9.99 -9.80 -6.03
CA ASP A 65 -8.60 -10.25 -5.88
C ASP A 65 -7.57 -9.10 -5.98
N ILE A 66 -7.97 -7.87 -5.67
CA ILE A 66 -7.06 -6.73 -5.57
C ILE A 66 -6.64 -6.55 -4.11
N ALA A 67 -5.33 -6.38 -3.90
CA ALA A 67 -4.82 -6.13 -2.56
C ALA A 67 -5.19 -4.71 -2.10
N TYR A 68 -5.72 -4.58 -0.88
CA TYR A 68 -6.02 -3.30 -0.24
C TYR A 68 -5.31 -3.19 1.12
N VAL A 69 -5.22 -1.97 1.63
CA VAL A 69 -4.59 -1.66 2.92
C VAL A 69 -5.69 -1.47 3.98
N PRO A 70 -5.86 -2.40 4.94
CA PRO A 70 -6.90 -2.30 5.96
C PRO A 70 -6.53 -1.29 7.06
N GLU A 71 -7.50 -0.96 7.92
CA GLU A 71 -7.21 -0.33 9.22
C GLU A 71 -6.31 -1.25 10.06
N GLY A 72 -5.37 -0.67 10.82
CA GLY A 72 -4.39 -1.44 11.61
C GLY A 72 -3.11 -1.81 10.84
N HIS A 73 -3.01 -1.46 9.55
CA HIS A 73 -1.80 -1.68 8.74
C HIS A 73 -0.51 -1.13 9.38
N GLU A 74 -0.64 -0.07 10.18
CA GLU A 74 0.43 0.60 10.91
C GLU A 74 1.13 -0.30 11.95
N GLU A 75 0.49 -1.39 12.37
CA GLU A 75 1.06 -2.38 13.28
C GLU A 75 2.15 -3.25 12.61
N THR A 76 2.20 -3.27 11.28
CA THR A 76 3.25 -3.97 10.52
C THR A 76 4.54 -3.14 10.54
N ASP A 77 5.67 -3.75 10.90
CA ASP A 77 6.96 -3.07 10.87
C ASP A 77 7.43 -2.70 9.44
N GLU A 78 8.39 -1.79 9.33
CA GLU A 78 8.83 -1.27 8.03
C GLU A 78 9.55 -2.32 7.17
N ASP A 79 10.31 -3.22 7.78
CA ASP A 79 11.06 -4.24 7.06
C ASP A 79 10.11 -5.28 6.46
N THR A 80 9.11 -5.71 7.23
CA THR A 80 8.04 -6.61 6.76
C THR A 80 7.21 -5.95 5.65
N LEU A 81 6.88 -4.66 5.79
CA LEU A 81 6.15 -3.92 4.78
C LEU A 81 6.95 -3.80 3.47
N LEU A 82 8.25 -3.48 3.57
CA LEU A 82 9.14 -3.42 2.41
C LEU A 82 9.29 -4.78 1.74
N LEU A 83 9.43 -5.85 2.53
CA LEU A 83 9.50 -7.22 2.02
C LEU A 83 8.20 -7.60 1.28
N ALA A 84 7.04 -7.23 1.82
CA ALA A 84 5.76 -7.47 1.17
C ALA A 84 5.65 -6.72 -0.16
N ALA A 85 6.12 -5.48 -0.24
CA ALA A 85 6.19 -4.73 -1.50
C ALA A 85 7.13 -5.41 -2.51
N GLN A 86 8.30 -5.85 -2.08
CA GLN A 86 9.27 -6.60 -2.91
C GLN A 86 8.75 -7.96 -3.39
N SER A 87 7.83 -8.57 -2.64
CA SER A 87 7.19 -9.84 -3.00
C SER A 87 6.19 -9.70 -4.16
N CYS A 88 5.79 -8.47 -4.51
CA CYS A 88 4.86 -8.22 -5.60
C CYS A 88 5.54 -8.48 -6.96
N PRO A 89 5.12 -9.50 -7.73
CA PRO A 89 5.79 -9.87 -8.99
C PRO A 89 5.65 -8.82 -10.10
N VAL A 90 4.69 -7.90 -9.95
CA VAL A 90 4.35 -6.84 -10.92
C VAL A 90 4.60 -5.44 -10.35
N LEU A 91 5.21 -5.34 -9.16
CA LEU A 91 5.58 -4.08 -8.51
C LEU A 91 4.41 -3.09 -8.29
N ALA A 92 3.18 -3.59 -8.14
CA ALA A 92 1.97 -2.79 -7.95
C ALA A 92 1.83 -2.16 -6.54
N ILE A 93 2.79 -2.39 -5.65
CA ILE A 93 2.81 -1.80 -4.30
C ILE A 93 3.85 -0.69 -4.30
N HIS A 94 3.41 0.54 -4.11
CA HIS A 94 4.26 1.71 -4.01
C HIS A 94 4.37 2.15 -2.56
N LEU A 95 5.61 2.41 -2.13
CA LEU A 95 5.92 2.91 -0.79
C LEU A 95 6.53 4.29 -0.92
N TYR A 96 6.07 5.25 -0.14
CA TYR A 96 6.51 6.63 -0.17
C TYR A 96 6.94 7.12 1.21
N ASN A 97 7.90 8.03 1.22
CA ASN A 97 8.32 8.73 2.43
C ASN A 97 7.40 9.92 2.75
N LYS A 98 7.69 10.63 3.85
CA LYS A 98 6.94 11.83 4.27
C LYS A 98 6.89 12.93 3.20
N ASP A 99 7.95 13.05 2.40
CA ASP A 99 8.13 14.11 1.40
C ASP A 99 7.47 13.73 0.06
N GLY A 100 6.70 12.64 0.01
CA GLY A 100 6.08 12.13 -1.21
C GLY A 100 7.06 11.44 -2.16
N LYS A 101 8.31 11.22 -1.74
CA LYS A 101 9.33 10.53 -2.55
C LYS A 101 9.11 9.03 -2.51
N LYS A 102 9.06 8.40 -3.67
CA LYS A 102 8.97 6.95 -3.83
C LYS A 102 10.20 6.26 -3.24
N ILE A 103 9.97 5.43 -2.23
CA ILE A 103 10.94 4.51 -1.62
C ILE A 103 10.98 3.21 -2.43
N PHE A 104 9.82 2.73 -2.89
CA PHE A 104 9.71 1.51 -3.69
C PHE A 104 8.50 1.61 -4.64
N PRO A 105 8.57 1.04 -5.85
CA PRO A 105 9.77 0.51 -6.51
C PRO A 105 10.80 1.63 -6.82
N VAL A 106 12.10 1.32 -6.67
CA VAL A 106 13.18 2.19 -7.14
C VAL A 106 13.40 1.92 -8.63
N VAL A 107 12.88 2.79 -9.47
CA VAL A 107 13.14 2.78 -10.93
C VAL A 107 14.25 3.74 -11.29
#